data_AF-A0A966YE45-F1
#
_entry.id   AF-A0A966YE45-F1
#
_cell.length_a   1.000
_cell.length_b   1.000
_cell.length_c   1.000
_cell.angle_alpha   90.00
_cell.angle_beta   90.00
_cell.angle_gamma   90.00
#
_symmetry.space_group_name_H-M   'P 1'
#
loop_
_entity.id
_entity.type
_entity.pdbx_description
1 polymer ?
#
loop_
_entity_poly.entity_id
_entity_poly.type
_entity_poly.pdbx_seq_one_letter_code
_entity_poly.pdbx_strand_id
1 'polypeptide(L)'
;MARAISHQRKTLNTLVAWSIGFVIFFPILWTILTSFKTEAQAINDPPLFLFFDWTLENYAIVQERSNYMRFLWNSIFLACGSTVLGIIIAVPAAWSMAFVPSRRTKDILMWMLSTKMLPAVGVLYPIYIGFVKLGLLDNR
;
A
#
# COMPACT_ATOMS: atom_id res chain seq x y z
N MET A 1 15.46 -10.18 -34.17
CA MET A 1 16.87 -10.37 -33.77
C MET A 1 17.23 -9.30 -32.75
N ALA A 2 17.44 -9.66 -31.49
CA ALA A 2 17.88 -8.72 -30.46
C ALA A 2 19.29 -8.23 -30.81
N ARG A 3 19.47 -6.92 -31.02
CA ARG A 3 20.80 -6.35 -31.26
C ARG A 3 21.69 -6.67 -30.05
N ALA A 4 22.88 -7.21 -30.28
CA ALA A 4 23.85 -7.46 -29.23
C ALA A 4 24.19 -6.13 -28.53
N ILE A 5 23.75 -5.99 -27.28
CA ILE A 5 23.99 -4.79 -26.48
C ILE A 5 25.43 -4.85 -25.97
N SER A 6 26.22 -3.79 -26.18
CA SER A 6 27.60 -3.71 -25.68
C SER A 6 27.64 -3.86 -24.15
N HIS A 7 28.70 -4.48 -23.63
CA HIS A 7 28.88 -4.64 -22.18
C HIS A 7 28.84 -3.29 -21.43
N GLN A 8 29.39 -2.22 -22.02
CA GLN A 8 29.34 -0.86 -21.47
C GLN A 8 27.92 -0.31 -21.33
N ARG A 9 27.04 -0.55 -22.31
CA ARG A 9 25.64 -0.09 -22.21
C ARG A 9 24.85 -0.89 -21.18
N LYS A 10 25.15 -2.17 -21.01
CA LYS A 10 24.55 -3.00 -19.95
C LYS A 10 24.97 -2.51 -18.57
N THR A 11 26.28 -2.29 -18.34
CA THR A 11 26.77 -1.82 -17.04
C THR A 11 26.22 -0.45 -16.70
N LEU A 12 26.19 0.48 -17.66
CA LEU A 12 25.61 1.81 -17.46
C LEU A 12 24.12 1.73 -17.08
N ASN A 13 23.33 0.99 -17.85
CA ASN A 13 21.89 0.84 -17.57
C ASN A 13 21.65 0.19 -16.20
N THR A 14 22.45 -0.82 -15.83
CA THR A 14 22.36 -1.46 -14.52
C THR A 14 22.68 -0.49 -13.40
N LEU A 15 23.77 0.29 -13.51
CA LEU A 15 24.13 1.30 -12.52
C LEU A 15 23.03 2.35 -12.36
N VAL A 16 22.51 2.88 -13.47
CA VAL A 16 21.42 3.87 -13.46
C VAL A 16 20.17 3.29 -12.80
N ALA A 17 19.77 2.06 -13.13
CA ALA A 17 18.62 1.40 -12.54
C ALA A 17 18.78 1.21 -11.02
N TRP A 18 19.96 0.77 -10.56
CA TRP A 18 20.26 0.61 -9.13
C TRP A 18 20.29 1.95 -8.39
N SER A 19 20.86 3.00 -8.98
CA SER A 19 20.86 4.33 -8.38
C SER A 19 19.44 4.89 -8.24
N ILE A 20 18.60 4.76 -9.27
CA ILE A 20 17.19 5.18 -9.21
C ILE A 20 16.45 4.38 -8.13
N GLY A 21 16.63 3.06 -8.11
CA GLY A 21 16.07 2.20 -7.07
C GLY A 21 16.48 2.66 -5.67
N PHE A 22 17.77 2.91 -5.46
CA PHE A 22 18.26 3.41 -4.18
C PHE A 22 17.62 4.74 -3.78
N VAL A 23 17.51 5.72 -4.69
CA VAL A 23 16.89 7.02 -4.40
C VAL A 23 15.42 6.87 -4.00
N ILE A 24 14.67 5.99 -4.68
CA ILE A 24 13.26 5.72 -4.37
C ILE A 24 13.10 5.05 -3.00
N PHE A 25 14.00 4.12 -2.65
CA PHE A 25 13.94 3.39 -1.39
C PHE A 25 14.65 4.07 -0.22
N PHE A 26 15.46 5.09 -0.47
CA PHE A 26 16.20 5.81 0.56
C PHE A 26 15.31 6.38 1.68
N PRO A 27 14.13 6.99 1.42
CA PRO A 27 13.23 7.45 2.48
C PRO A 27 12.71 6.31 3.37
N ILE A 28 12.49 5.13 2.78
CA ILE A 28 12.05 3.93 3.52
C ILE A 28 13.19 3.46 4.43
N LEU A 29 14.41 3.37 3.89
CA LEU A 29 15.60 3.05 4.69
C LEU A 29 15.78 4.07 5.83
N TRP A 30 15.62 5.36 5.55
CA TRP A 30 15.71 6.42 6.55
C TRP A 30 14.66 6.27 7.67
N THR A 31 13.43 5.92 7.31
CA THR A 31 12.34 5.67 8.27
C THR A 31 12.66 4.49 9.18
N ILE A 32 13.19 3.40 8.61
CA ILE A 32 13.63 2.21 9.37
C ILE A 32 14.77 2.56 10.31
N LEU A 33 15.82 3.25 9.84
CA LEU A 33 16.93 3.66 10.70
C LEU A 33 16.46 4.57 11.84
N THR A 34 15.54 5.49 11.54
CA THR A 34 15.00 6.44 12.52
C THR A 34 14.14 5.75 13.58
N SER A 35 13.44 4.65 13.27
CA SER A 35 12.65 3.93 14.27
C SER A 35 13.50 3.26 15.35
N PHE A 36 14.80 3.04 15.11
CA PHE A 36 15.74 2.51 16.10
C PHE A 36 16.51 3.59 16.88
N LYS A 37 16.36 4.87 16.54
CA LYS A 37 17.03 5.98 17.23
C LYS A 37 16.24 6.43 18.45
N THR A 38 16.92 6.96 19.46
CA THR A 38 16.23 7.69 20.54
C THR A 38 15.61 8.99 20.01
N GLU A 39 14.63 9.56 20.72
CA GLU A 39 13.99 10.82 20.32
C GLU A 39 15.01 11.95 20.09
N ALA A 40 16.02 12.05 20.96
CA ALA A 40 17.09 13.04 20.84
C ALA A 40 17.99 12.79 19.61
N GLN A 41 18.30 11.52 19.29
CA GLN A 41 19.11 11.15 18.12
C GLN A 41 18.34 11.34 16.80
N ALA A 42 17.02 11.19 16.81
CA ALA A 42 16.17 11.34 15.64
C ALA A 42 16.13 12.79 15.12
N ILE A 43 16.25 13.78 16.01
CA ILE A 43 16.24 15.23 15.68
C ILE A 43 17.64 15.85 15.59
N ASN A 44 18.71 15.05 15.67
CA ASN A 44 20.07 15.55 15.71
C ASN A 44 20.51 16.20 14.38
N ASP A 45 21.34 17.24 14.46
CA ASP A 45 21.94 17.95 13.33
C ASP A 45 23.46 18.09 13.54
N PRO A 46 24.33 17.42 12.75
CA PRO A 46 24.01 16.65 11.55
C PRO A 46 23.31 15.31 11.82
N PRO A 47 22.46 14.82 10.90
CA PRO A 47 21.74 13.57 11.10
C PRO A 47 22.65 12.35 11.21
N LEU A 48 22.45 11.53 12.23
CA LEU A 48 23.19 10.28 12.42
C LEU A 48 22.70 9.22 11.41
N PHE A 49 23.60 8.64 10.61
CA PHE A 49 23.20 7.65 9.60
C PHE A 49 23.19 6.21 10.12
N LEU A 50 24.33 5.66 10.53
CA LEU A 50 24.46 4.29 11.08
C LEU A 50 25.14 4.25 12.46
N PHE A 51 25.81 5.34 12.84
CA PHE A 51 26.55 5.45 14.09
C PHE A 51 25.66 6.13 15.14
N PHE A 52 24.73 5.36 15.69
CA PHE A 52 23.85 5.76 16.77
C PHE A 52 23.58 4.55 17.68
N ASP A 53 23.00 4.78 18.84
CA ASP A 53 22.66 3.71 19.77
C ASP A 53 21.38 3.01 19.29
N TRP A 54 21.53 1.78 18.81
CA TRP A 54 20.40 0.98 18.34
C TRP A 54 19.54 0.56 19.53
N THR A 55 18.27 0.99 19.53
CA THR A 55 17.31 0.64 20.58
C THR A 55 16.00 0.13 20.00
N LEU A 56 15.32 -0.73 20.76
CA LEU A 56 13.97 -1.24 20.47
C LEU A 56 12.90 -0.58 21.36
N GLU A 57 13.30 0.37 22.21
CA GLU A 57 12.44 1.01 23.20
C GLU A 57 11.20 1.67 22.57
N ASN A 58 11.36 2.33 21.42
CA ASN A 58 10.26 2.93 20.66
C ASN A 58 9.15 1.92 20.33
N TYR A 59 9.50 0.68 19.97
CA TYR A 59 8.53 -0.36 19.66
C TYR A 59 7.76 -0.81 20.91
N ALA A 60 8.44 -0.93 22.05
CA ALA A 60 7.80 -1.26 23.32
C ALA A 60 6.83 -0.14 23.75
N ILE A 61 7.27 1.12 23.68
CA ILE A 61 6.45 2.31 24.00
C ILE A 61 5.20 2.37 23.13
N VAL A 62 5.34 2.18 21.80
CA VAL A 62 4.21 2.21 20.87
C VAL A 62 3.21 1.09 21.17
N GLN A 63 3.71 -0.11 21.49
CA GLN A 63 2.85 -1.23 21.84
C GLN A 63 2.13 -1.02 23.17
N GLU A 64 2.80 -0.49 24.19
CA GLU A 64 2.20 -0.20 25.51
C GLU A 64 1.15 0.90 25.41
N ARG A 65 1.44 2.01 24.71
CA ARG A 65 0.54 3.17 24.65
C ARG A 65 -0.69 2.96 23.76
N SER A 66 -0.51 2.27 22.63
CA SER A 66 -1.54 2.23 21.58
C SER A 66 -2.03 0.82 21.25
N ASN A 67 -1.46 -0.23 21.85
CA ASN A 67 -1.73 -1.62 21.49
C ASN A 67 -1.69 -1.83 19.97
N TYR A 68 -0.57 -1.43 19.37
CA TYR A 68 -0.38 -1.41 17.92
C TYR A 68 -0.63 -2.76 17.25
N MET A 69 -0.32 -3.85 17.95
CA MET A 69 -0.61 -5.21 17.51
C MET A 69 -2.10 -5.42 17.18
N ARG A 70 -3.02 -4.79 17.91
CA ARG A 70 -4.46 -4.84 17.59
C ARG A 70 -4.77 -4.16 16.26
N PHE A 71 -4.20 -2.98 16.02
CA PHE A 71 -4.41 -2.25 14.75
C PHE A 71 -3.81 -3.01 13.56
N LEU A 72 -2.67 -3.67 13.76
CA LEU A 72 -2.07 -4.55 12.78
C LEU A 72 -3.03 -5.69 12.41
N TRP A 73 -3.56 -6.40 13.41
CA TRP A 73 -4.49 -7.51 13.16
C TRP A 73 -5.80 -7.06 12.52
N ASN A 74 -6.37 -5.92 12.95
CA ASN A 74 -7.55 -5.35 12.30
C ASN A 74 -7.27 -5.07 10.82
N SER A 75 -6.11 -4.48 10.51
CA SER A 75 -5.72 -4.15 9.13
C SER A 75 -5.51 -5.40 8.27
N ILE A 76 -4.84 -6.42 8.81
CA ILE A 76 -4.63 -7.71 8.14
C ILE A 76 -5.99 -8.38 7.87
N PHE A 77 -6.85 -8.46 8.89
CA PHE A 77 -8.16 -9.08 8.75
C PHE A 77 -9.03 -8.33 7.71
N LEU A 78 -9.07 -7.00 7.77
CA LEU A 78 -9.81 -6.19 6.80
C LEU A 78 -9.25 -6.33 5.38
N ALA A 79 -7.93 -6.25 5.21
CA ALA A 79 -7.28 -6.33 3.90
C ALA A 79 -7.46 -7.71 3.28
N CYS A 80 -7.17 -8.78 4.02
CA CYS A 80 -7.32 -10.15 3.54
C CYS A 80 -8.79 -10.50 3.32
N GLY A 81 -9.67 -10.17 4.28
CA GLY A 81 -11.10 -10.43 4.19
C GLY A 81 -11.75 -9.72 2.99
N SER A 82 -11.48 -8.42 2.82
CA SER A 82 -12.00 -7.67 1.68
C SER A 82 -11.45 -8.17 0.34
N THR A 83 -10.18 -8.58 0.29
CA THR A 83 -9.58 -9.15 -0.92
C THR A 83 -10.22 -10.48 -1.28
N VAL A 84 -10.39 -11.38 -0.32
CA VAL A 84 -11.03 -12.70 -0.55
C VAL A 84 -12.48 -12.52 -1.02
N LEU A 85 -13.27 -11.70 -0.33
CA LEU A 85 -14.64 -11.39 -0.74
C LEU A 85 -14.69 -10.75 -2.13
N GLY A 86 -13.75 -9.85 -2.42
CA GLY A 86 -13.59 -9.22 -3.72
C GLY A 86 -13.31 -10.24 -4.82
N ILE A 87 -12.39 -11.18 -4.60
CA ILE A 87 -12.02 -12.24 -5.55
C ILE A 87 -13.18 -13.18 -5.81
N ILE A 88 -13.92 -13.59 -4.78
CA ILE A 88 -15.09 -14.47 -4.90
C ILE A 88 -16.12 -13.91 -5.87
N ILE A 89 -16.31 -12.57 -5.89
CA ILE A 89 -17.25 -11.91 -6.79
C ILE A 89 -16.59 -11.57 -8.13
N ALA A 90 -15.36 -11.05 -8.12
CA ALA A 90 -14.68 -10.53 -9.29
C ALA A 90 -14.25 -11.63 -10.26
N VAL A 91 -13.81 -12.79 -9.77
CA VAL A 91 -13.33 -13.89 -10.64
C VAL A 91 -14.45 -14.47 -11.51
N PRO A 92 -15.62 -14.87 -10.97
CA PRO A 92 -16.72 -15.34 -11.81
C PRO A 92 -17.23 -14.26 -12.78
N ALA A 93 -17.31 -13.01 -12.33
CA ALA A 93 -17.73 -11.90 -13.17
C ALA A 93 -16.76 -11.66 -14.34
N ALA A 94 -15.45 -11.66 -14.05
CA ALA A 94 -14.41 -11.53 -15.06
C ALA A 94 -14.41 -12.72 -16.03
N TRP A 95 -14.57 -13.94 -15.52
CA TRP A 95 -14.63 -15.15 -16.35
C TRP A 95 -15.81 -15.10 -17.34
N SER A 96 -17.01 -14.76 -16.86
CA SER A 96 -18.19 -14.64 -17.72
C SER A 96 -17.98 -13.60 -18.82
N MET A 97 -17.42 -12.44 -18.48
CA MET A 97 -17.19 -11.38 -19.46
C MET A 97 -16.06 -11.69 -20.45
N ALA A 98 -15.04 -12.45 -20.04
CA ALA A 98 -13.89 -12.80 -20.89
C ALA A 98 -14.20 -13.95 -21.85
N PHE A 99 -14.91 -14.99 -21.40
CA PHE A 99 -15.11 -16.21 -22.17
C PHE A 99 -16.51 -16.34 -22.78
N VAL A 100 -17.52 -15.67 -22.20
CA VAL A 100 -18.91 -15.71 -22.70
C VAL A 100 -19.47 -14.29 -22.80
N PRO A 101 -18.89 -13.42 -23.65
CA PRO A 101 -19.31 -12.03 -23.74
C PRO A 101 -20.76 -11.93 -24.22
N SER A 102 -21.57 -11.21 -23.45
CA SER A 102 -22.95 -10.88 -23.81
C SER A 102 -23.01 -9.58 -24.62
N ARG A 103 -24.16 -9.29 -25.23
CA ARG A 103 -24.40 -8.00 -25.93
C ARG A 103 -24.16 -6.77 -25.05
N ARG A 104 -24.26 -6.89 -23.72
CA ARG A 104 -24.11 -5.78 -22.74
C ARG A 104 -22.74 -5.73 -22.06
N THR A 105 -21.83 -6.67 -22.35
CA THR A 105 -20.52 -6.74 -21.67
C THR A 105 -19.73 -5.44 -21.81
N LYS A 106 -19.77 -4.80 -22.99
CA LYS A 106 -19.11 -3.51 -23.22
C LYS A 106 -19.67 -2.40 -22.32
N ASP A 107 -20.99 -2.29 -22.21
CA ASP A 107 -21.66 -1.26 -21.42
C ASP A 107 -21.38 -1.45 -19.91
N ILE A 108 -21.41 -2.70 -19.44
CA ILE A 108 -21.09 -3.04 -18.05
C ILE A 108 -19.64 -2.67 -17.72
N LEU A 109 -18.69 -2.99 -18.61
CA LEU A 109 -17.28 -2.63 -18.42
C LEU A 109 -17.07 -1.11 -18.41
N MET A 110 -17.75 -0.37 -19.30
CA MET A 110 -17.70 1.10 -19.29
C MET A 110 -18.27 1.67 -18.00
N TRP A 111 -19.39 1.13 -17.52
CA TRP A 111 -19.98 1.52 -16.24
C TRP A 111 -19.02 1.24 -15.07
N MET A 112 -18.42 0.05 -14.99
CA MET A 112 -17.44 -0.30 -13.95
C MET A 112 -16.17 0.57 -14.00
N LEU A 113 -15.75 1.02 -15.19
CA LEU A 113 -14.63 1.95 -15.31
C LEU A 113 -15.01 3.33 -14.76
N SER A 114 -16.21 3.82 -15.08
CA SER A 114 -16.68 5.12 -14.63
C SER A 114 -16.71 5.24 -13.10
N THR A 115 -17.08 4.17 -12.39
CA THR A 115 -17.12 4.17 -10.92
C THR A 115 -15.73 4.26 -10.29
N LYS A 116 -14.67 3.79 -10.97
CA LYS A 116 -13.28 3.93 -10.52
C LYS A 116 -12.69 5.33 -10.74
N MET A 117 -13.30 6.14 -11.61
CA MET A 117 -12.88 7.52 -11.87
C MET A 117 -13.53 8.53 -10.93
N LEU A 118 -14.52 8.09 -10.12
CA LEU A 118 -15.17 8.95 -9.14
C LEU A 118 -14.17 9.37 -8.06
N PRO A 119 -14.22 10.64 -7.59
CA PRO A 119 -13.36 11.09 -6.51
C PRO A 119 -13.75 10.36 -5.21
N ALA A 120 -12.76 9.74 -4.55
CA ALA A 120 -12.98 8.96 -3.33
C ALA A 120 -13.74 9.74 -2.24
N VAL A 121 -13.44 11.04 -2.10
CA VAL A 121 -14.09 11.94 -1.14
C VAL A 121 -15.59 12.09 -1.42
N GLY A 122 -16.00 12.12 -2.70
CA GLY A 122 -17.41 12.24 -3.08
C GLY A 122 -18.24 10.99 -2.75
N VAL A 123 -17.59 9.83 -2.69
CA VAL A 123 -18.24 8.55 -2.35
C VAL A 123 -18.24 8.30 -0.84
N LEU A 124 -17.29 8.88 -0.10
CA LEU A 124 -17.15 8.65 1.34
C LEU A 124 -18.37 9.12 2.14
N TYR A 125 -18.90 10.30 1.85
CA TYR A 125 -20.03 10.88 2.58
C TYR A 125 -21.31 10.02 2.54
N PRO A 126 -21.82 9.58 1.37
CA PRO A 126 -23.00 8.73 1.33
C PRO A 126 -22.76 7.35 1.98
N ILE A 127 -21.56 6.77 1.85
CA ILE A 127 -21.22 5.53 2.54
C ILE A 127 -21.29 5.72 4.06
N TYR A 128 -20.69 6.80 4.57
CA TYR A 128 -20.71 7.11 6.01
C TYR A 128 -22.13 7.19 6.56
N ILE A 129 -23.02 7.96 5.91
CA ILE A 129 -24.43 8.06 6.32
C ILE A 129 -25.13 6.70 6.24
N GLY A 130 -24.84 5.90 5.22
CA GLY A 130 -25.36 4.53 5.10
C GLY A 130 -24.99 3.69 6.32
N PHE A 131 -23.72 3.69 6.74
CA PHE A 131 -23.25 2.96 7.91
C PHE A 131 -23.86 3.47 9.21
N VAL A 132 -24.04 4.79 9.37
CA VAL A 132 -24.74 5.38 10.52
C VAL A 132 -26.18 4.88 10.58
N LYS A 133 -26.93 4.96 9.47
CA LYS A 133 -28.33 4.54 9.41
C LYS A 133 -28.52 3.04 9.67
N LEU A 134 -27.55 2.23 9.25
CA LEU A 134 -27.57 0.79 9.47
C LEU A 134 -27.06 0.38 10.87
N GLY A 135 -26.59 1.32 11.69
CA GLY A 135 -25.97 1.02 12.98
C GLY A 135 -24.67 0.22 12.87
N LEU A 136 -24.01 0.26 11.72
CA LEU A 136 -22.78 -0.46 11.41
C LEU A 136 -21.53 0.40 11.64
N LEU A 137 -21.70 1.67 12.01
CA LEU A 137 -20.59 2.58 12.26
C LEU A 137 -19.81 2.13 13.50
N ASP A 138 -18.49 1.97 13.35
CA ASP A 138 -17.57 1.57 14.42
C ASP A 138 -17.97 0.27 15.15
N ASN A 139 -18.69 -0.61 14.45
CA ASN A 139 -18.95 -1.95 14.95
C ASN A 139 -17.66 -2.78 14.84
N ARG A 140 -17.37 -3.55 15.88
CA ARG A 140 -16.19 -4.42 15.96
C ARG A 140 -16.47 -5.79 15.40
#